data_AF-A0A7W0V7R9-F1
#
_entry.id   AF-A0A7W0V7R9-F1
#
_cell.length_a   1.000
_cell.length_b   1.000
_cell.length_c   1.000
_cell.angle_alpha   90.00
_cell.angle_beta   90.00
_cell.angle_gamma   90.00
#
_symmetry.space_group_name_H-M   'P 1'
#
loop_
_entity.id
_entity.type
_entity.pdbx_description
1 polymer ?
#
loop_
_entity_poly.entity_id
_entity_poly.type
_entity_poly.pdbx_seq_one_letter_code
_entity_poly.pdbx_strand_id
1 'polypeptide(L)'
;MRTLISLFLVGVVGCDGGSDTPNDAPPDAPPDAPLADAPVPPLGHRHYVIDRILVPTSNPEARAYGLDLDGDSMVDNALGSVMATFASMGIDVQVDYARAIDTGASITLVDLSATDLTTAAGSTFALFDGTNPMPLACNGASDTTCRRHLTGTGTFTAAATPVNAPLTGAIASGTMTAGPGQLAVDFVWPESPAVAVTLLGARIKASSITETGIATLILAGAIAETEVDAKIFPAIRTGQMAAMTRDCAALTSPPECGCTQGTSGDMASSLFDTSPKDCAISLDEIRN
;
A
#
# COMPACT_ATOMS: atom_id res chain seq x y z
N MET A 1 8.66 27.75 -4.51
CA MET A 1 7.40 27.06 -4.19
C MET A 1 7.76 25.61 -4.00
N ARG A 2 7.67 25.06 -2.80
CA ARG A 2 7.92 23.62 -2.58
C ARG A 2 6.63 22.90 -2.93
N THR A 3 6.62 22.12 -4.01
CA THR A 3 5.46 21.32 -4.41
C THR A 3 5.39 20.13 -3.47
N LEU A 4 4.38 20.09 -2.60
CA LEU A 4 4.11 18.96 -1.73
C LEU A 4 3.35 17.92 -2.55
N ILE A 5 3.90 16.71 -2.67
CA ILE A 5 3.25 15.61 -3.39
C ILE A 5 2.50 14.77 -2.36
N SER A 6 1.16 14.84 -2.36
CA SER A 6 0.33 14.06 -1.42
C SER A 6 0.09 12.65 -1.94
N LEU A 7 0.47 11.61 -1.19
CA LEU A 7 0.19 10.19 -1.49
C LEU A 7 -1.05 9.72 -0.75
N PHE A 8 -1.84 8.90 -1.43
CA PHE A 8 -3.07 8.35 -0.90
C PHE A 8 -3.21 6.85 -1.15
N LEU A 9 -3.77 6.18 -0.14
CA LEU A 9 -4.13 4.77 -0.13
C LEU A 9 -5.57 4.66 0.39
N VAL A 10 -6.52 4.05 -0.35
CA VAL A 10 -7.73 3.47 0.30
C VAL A 10 -7.44 2.04 0.70
N GLY A 11 -7.47 1.76 2.01
CA GLY A 11 -7.53 0.40 2.55
C GLY A 11 -8.96 -0.03 2.90
N VAL A 12 -9.35 -1.25 2.53
CA VAL A 12 -10.43 -1.97 3.23
C VAL A 12 -9.76 -2.97 4.16
N VAL A 13 -10.33 -3.19 5.33
CA VAL A 13 -9.74 -4.07 6.33
C VAL A 13 -10.80 -5.02 6.88
N GLY A 14 -10.43 -6.30 7.05
CA GLY A 14 -11.24 -7.33 7.73
C GLY A 14 -10.60 -7.81 9.05
N CYS A 15 -11.42 -8.27 9.98
CA CYS A 15 -11.06 -8.95 11.24
C CYS A 15 -12.13 -10.01 11.55
N ASP A 16 -11.76 -11.16 12.10
CA ASP A 16 -12.70 -12.24 12.45
C ASP A 16 -13.10 -12.25 13.94
N GLY A 17 -14.36 -12.59 14.18
CA GLY A 17 -14.90 -13.00 15.48
C GLY A 17 -15.18 -14.50 15.44
N GLY A 18 -14.13 -15.31 15.63
CA GLY A 18 -14.23 -16.77 15.62
C GLY A 18 -14.99 -17.31 16.84
N SER A 19 -16.05 -18.09 16.60
CA SER A 19 -16.73 -18.92 17.61
C SER A 19 -16.41 -20.39 17.35
N ASP A 20 -15.63 -21.01 18.24
CA ASP A 20 -15.17 -22.40 18.13
C ASP A 20 -16.32 -23.40 18.30
N THR A 21 -16.38 -24.40 17.42
CA THR A 21 -17.05 -25.68 17.69
C THR A 21 -16.04 -26.83 17.53
N PRO A 22 -15.99 -27.79 18.47
CA PRO A 22 -14.98 -28.83 18.47
C PRO A 22 -15.40 -29.98 17.54
N ASN A 23 -14.50 -30.39 16.64
CA ASN A 23 -14.62 -31.64 15.88
C ASN A 23 -13.45 -32.57 16.18
N ASP A 24 -13.80 -33.82 16.45
CA ASP A 24 -12.97 -34.92 16.93
C ASP A 24 -11.87 -35.34 15.95
N ALA A 25 -10.62 -35.36 16.41
CA ALA A 25 -9.46 -35.91 15.70
C ALA A 25 -8.90 -37.16 16.44
N PRO A 26 -8.34 -38.15 15.71
CA PRO A 26 -7.91 -39.44 16.26
C PRO A 26 -6.61 -39.38 17.09
N PRO A 27 -6.37 -40.39 17.96
CA PRO A 27 -5.36 -40.31 19.01
C PRO A 27 -3.93 -40.65 18.53
N ASP A 28 -2.96 -40.05 19.24
CA ASP A 28 -1.55 -40.47 19.39
C ASP A 28 -0.47 -39.76 18.55
N ALA A 29 -0.49 -38.42 18.57
CA ALA A 29 0.75 -37.65 18.73
C ALA A 29 0.87 -37.21 20.19
N PRO A 30 2.05 -37.26 20.83
CA PRO A 30 2.24 -36.65 22.15
C PRO A 30 1.83 -35.17 22.04
N PRO A 31 1.06 -34.62 22.98
CA PRO A 31 0.58 -33.25 22.90
C PRO A 31 1.79 -32.33 22.77
N ASP A 32 1.96 -31.73 21.60
CA ASP A 32 2.89 -30.63 21.43
C ASP A 32 2.61 -29.63 22.54
N ALA A 33 3.67 -29.18 23.22
CA ALA A 33 3.53 -28.16 24.24
C ALA A 33 2.71 -27.02 23.63
N PRO A 34 1.60 -26.59 24.27
CA PRO A 34 0.74 -25.58 23.69
C PRO A 34 1.61 -24.39 23.32
N LEU A 35 1.55 -23.98 22.05
CA LEU A 35 2.20 -22.75 21.62
C LEU A 35 1.73 -21.66 22.58
N ALA A 36 2.67 -20.90 23.12
CA ALA A 36 2.31 -19.80 24.00
C ALA A 36 1.37 -18.86 23.24
N ASP A 37 0.17 -18.66 23.78
CA ASP A 37 -0.79 -17.73 23.21
C ASP A 37 -0.12 -16.37 23.03
N ALA A 38 -0.40 -15.72 21.91
CA ALA A 38 0.02 -14.34 21.72
C ALA A 38 -0.50 -13.50 22.91
N PRO A 39 0.33 -12.58 23.45
CA PRO A 39 -0.11 -11.74 24.56
C PRO A 39 -1.42 -11.03 24.18
N VAL A 40 -2.40 -11.07 25.10
CA VAL A 40 -3.69 -10.38 24.93
C VAL A 40 -3.39 -8.91 24.62
N PRO A 41 -3.92 -8.36 23.51
CA PRO A 41 -3.70 -6.96 23.18
C PRO A 41 -4.10 -6.07 24.37
N PRO A 42 -3.39 -4.96 24.62
CA PRO A 42 -3.83 -4.02 25.65
C PRO A 42 -5.29 -3.64 25.39
N LEU A 43 -6.06 -3.48 26.47
CA LEU A 43 -7.50 -3.17 26.36
C LEU A 43 -7.71 -1.97 25.43
N GLY A 44 -8.61 -2.11 24.46
CA GLY A 44 -8.96 -1.08 23.49
C GLY A 44 -8.20 -1.14 22.16
N HIS A 45 -7.22 -2.03 21.99
CA HIS A 45 -6.55 -2.23 20.70
C HIS A 45 -7.36 -3.15 19.78
N ARG A 46 -7.33 -2.82 18.48
CA ARG A 46 -7.90 -3.60 17.37
C ARG A 46 -6.87 -3.67 16.27
N HIS A 47 -6.57 -4.89 15.84
CA HIS A 47 -5.61 -5.14 14.79
C HIS A 47 -6.34 -5.45 13.50
N TYR A 48 -5.71 -5.09 12.39
CA TYR A 48 -6.35 -4.97 11.11
C TYR A 48 -5.27 -5.20 10.05
N VAL A 49 -5.60 -5.82 8.91
CA VAL A 49 -4.69 -5.94 7.76
C VAL A 49 -5.30 -5.22 6.56
N ILE A 50 -4.47 -4.43 5.84
CA ILE A 50 -4.91 -3.78 4.60
C ILE A 50 -5.11 -4.86 3.52
N ASP A 51 -6.35 -5.09 3.08
CA ASP A 51 -6.68 -6.15 2.12
C ASP A 51 -6.52 -5.74 0.65
N ARG A 52 -6.49 -4.43 0.41
CA ARG A 52 -6.40 -3.78 -0.90
C ARG A 52 -5.94 -2.34 -0.73
N ILE A 53 -5.34 -1.82 -1.77
CA ILE A 53 -4.96 -0.41 -1.90
C ILE A 53 -5.62 0.11 -3.17
N LEU A 54 -6.39 1.20 -3.09
CA LEU A 54 -6.92 1.86 -4.28
C LEU A 54 -6.01 3.01 -4.71
N VAL A 55 -5.53 2.95 -5.95
CA VAL A 55 -4.77 3.99 -6.62
C VAL A 55 -5.71 4.73 -7.58
N PRO A 56 -5.79 6.08 -7.55
CA PRO A 56 -6.58 6.83 -8.51
C PRO A 56 -6.19 6.54 -9.96
N THR A 57 -7.15 6.17 -10.78
CA THR A 57 -7.01 6.01 -12.23
C THR A 57 -7.60 7.19 -13.00
N SER A 58 -8.26 8.12 -12.30
CA SER A 58 -8.87 9.32 -12.87
C SER A 58 -8.78 10.53 -11.93
N ASN A 59 -8.89 11.74 -12.49
CA ASN A 59 -8.90 12.98 -11.69
C ASN A 59 -10.08 13.06 -10.68
N PRO A 60 -11.31 12.62 -11.02
CA PRO A 60 -12.39 12.53 -10.03
C PRO A 60 -12.05 11.60 -8.87
N GLU A 61 -11.45 10.44 -9.14
CA GLU A 61 -10.98 9.54 -8.08
C GLU A 61 -9.90 10.20 -7.24
N ALA A 62 -8.90 10.85 -7.85
CA ALA A 62 -7.85 11.56 -7.11
C ALA A 62 -8.44 12.57 -6.12
N ARG A 63 -9.51 13.29 -6.49
CA ARG A 63 -10.21 14.21 -5.57
C ARG A 63 -11.06 13.49 -4.53
N ALA A 64 -11.73 12.39 -4.88
CA ALA A 64 -12.48 11.59 -3.92
C ALA A 64 -11.56 10.95 -2.87
N TYR A 65 -10.33 10.68 -3.28
CA TYR A 65 -9.27 10.01 -2.56
C TYR A 65 -8.26 11.03 -2.03
N GLY A 66 -8.67 12.20 -1.56
CA GLY A 66 -7.73 13.16 -0.99
C GLY A 66 -8.24 13.74 0.31
N LEU A 67 -7.37 14.46 1.02
CA LEU A 67 -7.72 15.26 2.19
C LEU A 67 -7.17 16.67 2.00
N ASP A 68 -7.83 17.65 2.62
CA ASP A 68 -7.29 18.99 2.81
C ASP A 68 -6.22 18.94 3.89
N LEU A 69 -4.95 19.09 3.51
CA LEU A 69 -3.81 18.96 4.43
C LEU A 69 -3.43 20.29 5.07
N ASP A 70 -3.62 21.41 4.35
CA ASP A 70 -3.17 22.75 4.76
C ASP A 70 -4.28 23.69 5.25
N GLY A 71 -5.55 23.26 5.15
CA GLY A 71 -6.73 23.94 5.67
C GLY A 71 -7.33 24.99 4.74
N ASP A 72 -7.00 24.95 3.45
CA ASP A 72 -7.50 25.91 2.46
C ASP A 72 -8.87 25.54 1.85
N SER A 73 -9.50 24.45 2.33
CA SER A 73 -10.75 23.87 1.84
C SER A 73 -10.66 23.28 0.42
N MET A 74 -9.47 23.09 -0.12
CA MET A 74 -9.20 22.31 -1.32
C MET A 74 -8.67 20.92 -0.94
N VAL A 75 -8.91 19.94 -1.81
CA VAL A 75 -8.44 18.57 -1.58
C VAL A 75 -7.05 18.40 -2.18
N ASP A 76 -6.09 17.97 -1.36
CA ASP A 76 -4.72 17.68 -1.79
C ASP A 76 -4.56 16.21 -2.19
N ASN A 77 -4.37 15.96 -3.48
CA ASN A 77 -3.95 14.65 -3.98
C ASN A 77 -3.11 14.77 -5.26
N ALA A 78 -1.95 15.43 -5.13
CA ALA A 78 -1.05 15.63 -6.25
C ALA A 78 -0.52 14.30 -6.81
N LEU A 79 -0.13 13.32 -5.96
CA LEU A 79 0.33 12.03 -6.47
C LEU A 79 -0.80 11.27 -7.16
N GLY A 80 -2.01 11.30 -6.62
CA GLY A 80 -3.17 10.68 -7.26
C GLY A 80 -3.45 11.24 -8.66
N SER A 81 -3.24 12.54 -8.86
CA SER A 81 -3.36 13.18 -10.18
C SER A 81 -2.28 12.69 -11.16
N VAL A 82 -1.05 12.46 -10.66
CA VAL A 82 0.03 11.86 -11.44
C VAL A 82 -0.28 10.39 -11.77
N MET A 83 -0.77 9.60 -10.82
CA MET A 83 -1.17 8.20 -11.05
C MET A 83 -2.32 8.10 -12.06
N ALA A 84 -3.30 9.01 -12.00
CA ALA A 84 -4.36 9.08 -13.00
C ALA A 84 -3.82 9.41 -14.41
N THR A 85 -2.77 10.23 -14.49
CA THR A 85 -2.09 10.52 -15.76
C THR A 85 -1.40 9.27 -16.30
N PHE A 86 -0.66 8.53 -15.46
CA PHE A 86 -0.04 7.26 -15.85
C PHE A 86 -1.08 6.22 -16.29
N ALA A 87 -2.21 6.10 -15.58
CA ALA A 87 -3.30 5.23 -15.97
C ALA A 87 -3.86 5.60 -17.35
N SER A 88 -4.01 6.90 -17.66
CA SER A 88 -4.47 7.37 -18.98
C SER A 88 -3.48 7.06 -20.12
N MET A 89 -2.21 6.85 -19.79
CA MET A 89 -1.16 6.44 -20.71
C MET A 89 -1.07 4.90 -20.84
N GLY A 90 -1.89 4.15 -20.09
CA GLY A 90 -1.90 2.68 -20.09
C GLY A 90 -0.96 2.05 -19.08
N ILE A 91 -0.36 2.82 -18.17
CA ILE A 91 0.42 2.30 -17.04
C ILE A 91 -0.54 2.10 -15.86
N ASP A 92 -0.99 0.86 -15.67
CA ASP A 92 -1.91 0.49 -14.60
C ASP A 92 -1.15 0.03 -13.33
N VAL A 93 -0.91 0.98 -12.43
CA VAL A 93 -0.23 0.73 -11.14
C VAL A 93 -1.13 -0.05 -10.16
N GLN A 94 -2.46 -0.04 -10.34
CA GLN A 94 -3.40 -0.71 -9.44
C GLN A 94 -3.19 -2.23 -9.42
N VAL A 95 -2.84 -2.81 -10.56
CA VAL A 95 -2.56 -4.26 -10.69
C VAL A 95 -1.36 -4.66 -9.85
N ASP A 96 -0.32 -3.83 -9.79
CA ASP A 96 0.90 -4.16 -9.04
C ASP A 96 0.74 -3.98 -7.54
N TYR A 97 -0.03 -3.00 -7.07
CA TYR A 97 -0.43 -2.96 -5.65
C TYR A 97 -1.26 -4.19 -5.26
N ALA A 98 -2.25 -4.56 -6.09
CA ALA A 98 -3.04 -5.76 -5.83
C ALA A 98 -2.16 -7.01 -5.78
N ARG A 99 -1.24 -7.17 -6.74
CA ARG A 99 -0.27 -8.27 -6.78
C ARG A 99 0.64 -8.26 -5.55
N ALA A 100 1.17 -7.11 -5.13
CA ALA A 100 2.06 -7.01 -3.98
C ALA A 100 1.37 -7.46 -2.68
N ILE A 101 0.10 -7.12 -2.50
CA ILE A 101 -0.72 -7.55 -1.35
C ILE A 101 -1.05 -9.06 -1.46
N ASP A 102 -1.41 -9.51 -2.65
CA ASP A 102 -1.75 -10.92 -2.94
C ASP A 102 -0.61 -11.87 -2.63
N THR A 103 0.59 -11.53 -3.08
CA THR A 103 1.80 -12.34 -2.87
C THR A 103 2.43 -12.13 -1.50
N GLY A 104 1.89 -11.21 -0.69
CA GLY A 104 2.46 -10.85 0.61
C GLY A 104 3.80 -10.12 0.50
N ALA A 105 4.15 -9.59 -0.68
CA ALA A 105 5.31 -8.74 -0.88
C ALA A 105 5.16 -7.37 -0.18
N SER A 106 3.91 -6.92 0.03
CA SER A 106 3.56 -5.83 0.93
C SER A 106 2.44 -6.30 1.85
N ILE A 107 2.69 -6.27 3.15
CA ILE A 107 1.70 -6.57 4.20
C ILE A 107 1.76 -5.41 5.17
N THR A 108 0.75 -4.54 5.13
CA THR A 108 0.59 -3.46 6.09
C THR A 108 -0.46 -3.82 7.11
N LEU A 109 -0.06 -3.84 8.37
CA LEU A 109 -0.94 -4.06 9.51
C LEU A 109 -1.29 -2.70 10.14
N VAL A 110 -2.51 -2.59 10.64
CA VAL A 110 -3.05 -1.41 11.31
C VAL A 110 -3.33 -1.79 12.76
N ASP A 111 -2.86 -0.97 13.69
CA ASP A 111 -3.28 -0.98 15.09
C ASP A 111 -4.12 0.27 15.38
N LEU A 112 -5.37 0.05 15.79
CA LEU A 112 -6.29 1.08 16.24
C LEU A 112 -6.56 0.90 17.73
N SER A 113 -6.15 1.87 18.54
CA SER A 113 -6.49 1.91 19.96
C SER A 113 -7.62 2.90 20.21
N ALA A 114 -8.75 2.43 20.75
CA ALA A 114 -9.89 3.25 21.13
C ALA A 114 -10.72 2.58 22.24
N THR A 115 -11.36 3.39 23.08
CA THR A 115 -12.28 2.87 24.10
C THR A 115 -13.64 2.43 23.52
N ASP A 116 -14.04 3.02 22.40
CA ASP A 116 -15.30 2.75 21.70
C ASP A 116 -15.14 3.09 20.21
N LEU A 117 -15.60 2.20 19.31
CA LEU A 117 -15.43 2.35 17.86
C LEU A 117 -16.48 3.28 17.21
N THR A 118 -17.46 3.77 17.97
CA THR A 118 -18.45 4.74 17.52
C THR A 118 -18.13 6.16 17.99
N THR A 119 -17.71 6.33 19.24
CA THR A 119 -17.36 7.63 19.84
C THR A 119 -16.25 7.50 20.88
N ALA A 120 -15.07 8.01 20.57
CA ALA A 120 -13.94 8.06 21.50
C ALA A 120 -13.22 9.41 21.38
N ALA A 121 -13.06 10.13 22.51
CA ALA A 121 -12.39 11.43 22.53
C ALA A 121 -10.87 11.32 22.31
N GLY A 122 -10.28 10.16 22.61
CA GLY A 122 -8.87 9.86 22.39
C GLY A 122 -8.74 8.47 21.77
N SER A 123 -8.01 8.40 20.67
CA SER A 123 -7.69 7.18 19.92
C SER A 123 -6.31 7.31 19.29
N THR A 124 -5.66 6.18 19.04
CA THR A 124 -4.38 6.13 18.33
C THR A 124 -4.43 5.21 17.12
N PHE A 125 -3.73 5.58 16.07
CA PHE A 125 -3.60 4.79 14.83
C PHE A 125 -2.12 4.59 14.53
N ALA A 126 -1.70 3.35 14.33
CA ALA A 126 -0.34 3.01 13.97
C ALA A 126 -0.31 2.01 12.81
N LEU A 127 0.77 2.08 12.02
CA LEU A 127 1.07 1.11 10.96
C LEU A 127 2.25 0.24 11.38
N PHE A 128 2.20 -1.03 11.00
CA PHE A 128 3.27 -2.00 11.18
C PHE A 128 3.50 -2.75 9.88
N ASP A 129 4.76 -3.09 9.63
CA ASP A 129 5.10 -4.06 8.59
C ASP A 129 4.75 -5.47 9.07
N GLY A 130 4.06 -6.22 8.22
CA GLY A 130 3.70 -7.61 8.46
C GLY A 130 4.59 -8.56 7.67
N THR A 131 4.77 -9.77 8.21
CA THR A 131 5.48 -10.88 7.55
C THR A 131 4.80 -12.21 7.90
N ASN A 132 5.24 -13.30 7.27
CA ASN A 132 4.79 -14.67 7.56
C ASN A 132 3.26 -14.83 7.60
N PRO A 133 2.54 -14.48 6.52
CA PRO A 133 1.10 -14.70 6.45
C PRO A 133 0.79 -16.19 6.59
N MET A 134 -0.19 -16.51 7.44
CA MET A 134 -0.76 -17.86 7.57
C MET A 134 -2.28 -17.77 7.45
N PRO A 135 -2.93 -18.41 6.46
CA PRO A 135 -2.35 -19.25 5.40
C PRO A 135 -1.32 -18.52 4.53
N LEU A 136 -0.46 -19.25 3.81
CA LEU A 136 0.54 -18.63 2.94
C LEU A 136 -0.13 -17.72 1.88
N ALA A 137 0.56 -16.62 1.55
CA ALA A 137 0.19 -15.73 0.47
C ALA A 137 0.33 -16.40 -0.91
N CYS A 138 -0.15 -15.73 -1.95
CA CYS A 138 -0.16 -16.28 -3.30
C CYS A 138 1.25 -16.58 -3.82
N ASN A 139 1.49 -17.78 -4.36
CA ASN A 139 2.76 -18.14 -4.99
C ASN A 139 2.84 -17.70 -6.47
N GLY A 140 2.21 -16.56 -6.80
CA GLY A 140 2.12 -16.01 -8.15
C GLY A 140 0.72 -16.07 -8.78
N ALA A 141 0.61 -15.54 -10.00
CA ALA A 141 -0.67 -15.28 -10.66
C ALA A 141 -1.49 -16.55 -11.04
N SER A 142 -0.89 -17.73 -11.03
CA SER A 142 -1.57 -19.00 -11.35
C SER A 142 -2.17 -19.70 -10.12
N ASP A 143 -1.94 -19.18 -8.91
CA ASP A 143 -2.51 -19.74 -7.69
C ASP A 143 -3.99 -19.35 -7.55
N THR A 144 -4.87 -20.31 -7.84
CA THR A 144 -6.33 -20.12 -7.77
C THR A 144 -6.90 -20.27 -6.36
N THR A 145 -6.10 -20.73 -5.41
CA THR A 145 -6.49 -20.93 -4.00
C THR A 145 -5.95 -19.85 -3.07
N CYS A 146 -5.40 -18.81 -3.66
CA CYS A 146 -4.59 -17.79 -3.00
C CYS A 146 -5.44 -16.74 -2.26
N ARG A 147 -4.81 -15.73 -1.64
CA ARG A 147 -5.45 -14.70 -0.79
C ARG A 147 -6.16 -15.20 0.48
N ARG A 148 -5.99 -16.45 0.88
CA ARG A 148 -6.62 -16.96 2.13
C ARG A 148 -6.15 -16.22 3.38
N HIS A 149 -4.94 -15.67 3.38
CA HIS A 149 -4.43 -14.79 4.43
C HIS A 149 -5.25 -13.52 4.64
N LEU A 150 -6.06 -13.11 3.66
CA LEU A 150 -6.87 -11.89 3.69
C LEU A 150 -8.37 -12.18 3.84
N THR A 151 -8.76 -13.41 4.19
CA THR A 151 -10.17 -13.80 4.38
C THR A 151 -10.71 -13.49 5.78
N GLY A 152 -9.97 -12.71 6.58
CA GLY A 152 -10.31 -12.36 7.96
C GLY A 152 -9.78 -13.33 9.02
N THR A 153 -9.45 -14.58 8.64
CA THR A 153 -8.91 -15.62 9.53
C THR A 153 -7.37 -15.72 9.49
N GLY A 154 -6.72 -14.90 8.67
CA GLY A 154 -5.27 -14.93 8.51
C GLY A 154 -4.54 -14.36 9.73
N THR A 155 -3.38 -14.94 10.04
CA THR A 155 -2.46 -14.43 11.06
C THR A 155 -1.18 -13.93 10.41
N PHE A 156 -0.54 -12.94 11.04
CA PHE A 156 0.67 -12.29 10.55
C PHE A 156 1.64 -12.07 11.70
N THR A 157 2.94 -12.06 11.39
CA THR A 157 3.98 -11.57 12.30
C THR A 157 4.14 -10.07 12.09
N ALA A 158 3.78 -9.26 13.08
CA ALA A 158 4.02 -7.81 13.06
C ALA A 158 5.48 -7.48 13.42
N ALA A 159 6.03 -6.43 12.82
CA ALA A 159 7.29 -5.84 13.27
C ALA A 159 7.22 -5.43 14.75
N ALA A 160 8.34 -5.53 15.46
CA ALA A 160 8.39 -5.26 16.91
C ALA A 160 8.10 -3.78 17.27
N THR A 161 8.36 -2.88 16.33
CA THR A 161 8.07 -1.45 16.47
C THR A 161 7.17 -1.01 15.33
N PRO A 162 6.20 -0.11 15.58
CA PRO A 162 5.48 0.52 14.50
C PRO A 162 6.46 1.25 13.57
N VAL A 163 6.06 1.41 12.31
CA VAL A 163 6.89 2.09 11.30
C VAL A 163 7.14 3.55 11.72
N ASN A 164 6.19 4.18 12.43
CA ASN A 164 6.29 5.54 12.96
C ASN A 164 5.55 5.70 14.29
N ALA A 165 5.74 6.86 14.93
CA ALA A 165 4.94 7.21 16.10
C ALA A 165 3.43 7.16 15.78
N PRO A 166 2.61 6.53 16.65
CA PRO A 166 1.17 6.47 16.44
C PRO A 166 0.56 7.86 16.26
N LEU A 167 -0.34 8.01 15.29
CA LEU A 167 -1.13 9.21 15.12
C LEU A 167 -2.23 9.25 16.19
N THR A 168 -2.42 10.40 16.81
CA THR A 168 -3.49 10.61 17.79
C THR A 168 -4.68 11.32 17.16
N GLY A 169 -5.88 10.99 17.64
CA GLY A 169 -7.11 11.57 17.12
C GLY A 169 -8.34 11.18 17.93
N ALA A 170 -9.51 11.37 17.32
CA ALA A 170 -10.80 11.02 17.92
C ALA A 170 -11.66 10.23 16.94
N ILE A 171 -12.56 9.43 17.50
CA ILE A 171 -13.63 8.75 16.76
C ILE A 171 -14.94 9.49 17.05
N ALA A 172 -15.64 9.89 16.00
CA ALA A 172 -16.97 10.47 16.08
C ALA A 172 -17.87 9.83 15.02
N SER A 173 -19.03 9.31 15.45
CA SER A 173 -19.99 8.61 14.57
C SER A 173 -19.34 7.50 13.73
N GLY A 174 -18.49 6.68 14.34
CA GLY A 174 -17.81 5.57 13.66
C GLY A 174 -16.72 5.98 12.67
N THR A 175 -16.33 7.26 12.69
CA THR A 175 -15.26 7.81 11.84
C THR A 175 -14.12 8.33 12.71
N MET A 176 -12.94 7.75 12.54
CA MET A 176 -11.71 8.27 13.12
C MET A 176 -11.12 9.36 12.24
N THR A 177 -10.68 10.45 12.86
CA THR A 177 -9.77 11.42 12.25
C THR A 177 -8.55 11.57 13.17
N ALA A 178 -7.35 11.36 12.64
CA ALA A 178 -6.10 11.48 13.42
C ALA A 178 -4.99 12.16 12.62
N GLY A 179 -3.99 12.67 13.34
CA GLY A 179 -2.89 13.47 12.81
C GLY A 179 -3.01 14.97 13.17
N PRO A 180 -2.08 15.81 12.69
CA PRO A 180 -0.97 15.48 11.79
C PRO A 180 0.15 14.69 12.48
N GLY A 181 0.91 13.92 11.72
CA GLY A 181 2.14 13.24 12.19
C GLY A 181 3.03 12.78 11.05
N GLN A 182 3.68 11.63 11.19
CA GLN A 182 4.44 10.98 10.12
C GLN A 182 4.00 9.52 9.99
N LEU A 183 3.87 9.04 8.76
CA LEU A 183 3.59 7.64 8.44
C LEU A 183 4.47 7.24 7.28
N ALA A 184 5.09 6.08 7.33
CA ALA A 184 5.72 5.45 6.19
C ALA A 184 4.75 4.43 5.61
N VAL A 185 4.66 4.46 4.29
CA VAL A 185 3.77 3.61 3.50
C VAL A 185 4.57 3.02 2.36
N ASP A 186 4.20 1.83 1.92
CA ASP A 186 4.81 1.23 0.74
C ASP A 186 4.34 1.93 -0.53
N PHE A 187 5.29 2.40 -1.32
CA PHE A 187 5.08 2.77 -2.70
C PHE A 187 5.43 1.58 -3.59
N VAL A 188 4.45 1.10 -4.33
CA VAL A 188 4.60 0.00 -5.30
C VAL A 188 4.57 0.57 -6.70
N TRP A 189 5.48 0.08 -7.55
CA TRP A 189 5.54 0.41 -8.98
C TRP A 189 5.67 -0.87 -9.79
N PRO A 190 5.07 -0.95 -11.00
CA PRO A 190 5.22 -2.11 -11.87
C PRO A 190 6.65 -2.59 -12.00
N GLU A 191 6.87 -3.89 -11.78
CA GLU A 191 8.18 -4.57 -11.93
C GLU A 191 9.31 -4.02 -11.04
N SER A 192 8.95 -3.32 -9.96
CA SER A 192 9.88 -2.76 -8.99
C SER A 192 9.57 -3.29 -7.60
N PRO A 193 10.58 -3.55 -6.75
CA PRO A 193 10.35 -3.81 -5.33
C PRO A 193 9.62 -2.62 -4.69
N ALA A 194 8.75 -2.91 -3.71
CA ALA A 194 8.12 -1.87 -2.91
C ALA A 194 9.17 -1.03 -2.18
N VAL A 195 8.95 0.28 -2.12
CA VAL A 195 9.83 1.22 -1.39
C VAL A 195 9.04 1.97 -0.34
N ALA A 196 9.54 2.01 0.89
CA ALA A 196 8.90 2.75 1.99
C ALA A 196 9.09 4.26 1.82
N VAL A 197 8.00 5.00 1.67
CA VAL A 197 7.96 6.47 1.52
C VAL A 197 7.37 7.11 2.76
N THR A 198 8.03 8.14 3.28
CA THR A 198 7.54 8.88 4.46
C THR A 198 6.58 9.99 4.07
N LEU A 199 5.36 9.92 4.60
CA LEU A 199 4.35 10.97 4.59
C LEU A 199 4.59 11.93 5.76
N LEU A 200 4.78 13.20 5.44
CA LEU A 200 4.92 14.32 6.36
C LEU A 200 3.58 15.00 6.59
N GLY A 201 3.31 15.39 7.83
CA GLY A 201 2.00 15.95 8.20
C GLY A 201 0.87 14.95 7.96
N ALA A 202 1.17 13.66 8.10
CA ALA A 202 0.26 12.57 7.78
C ALA A 202 -1.04 12.68 8.59
N ARG A 203 -2.16 12.56 7.91
CA ARG A 203 -3.52 12.53 8.45
C ARG A 203 -4.20 11.27 7.98
N ILE A 204 -5.09 10.75 8.82
CA ILE A 204 -5.90 9.58 8.46
C ILE A 204 -7.37 9.88 8.68
N LYS A 205 -8.20 9.30 7.82
CA LYS A 205 -9.65 9.26 7.97
C LYS A 205 -10.14 7.84 7.76
N ALA A 206 -10.51 7.17 8.84
CA ALA A 206 -11.06 5.81 8.80
C ALA A 206 -12.56 5.87 9.10
N SER A 207 -13.41 5.36 8.21
CA SER A 207 -14.88 5.43 8.33
C SER A 207 -15.49 4.05 8.42
N SER A 208 -16.65 3.97 9.08
CA SER A 208 -17.39 2.72 9.32
C SER A 208 -16.52 1.67 10.01
N ILE A 209 -15.87 2.09 11.09
CA ILE A 209 -15.01 1.24 11.91
C ILE A 209 -15.89 0.27 12.70
N THR A 210 -15.56 -1.01 12.64
CA THR A 210 -16.24 -2.10 13.34
C THR A 210 -15.20 -3.07 13.88
N GLU A 211 -15.61 -3.95 14.80
CA GLU A 211 -14.77 -5.03 15.31
C GLU A 211 -14.16 -5.88 14.18
N THR A 212 -14.92 -6.08 13.09
CA THR A 212 -14.54 -6.93 11.97
C THR A 212 -13.90 -6.17 10.82
N GLY A 213 -13.62 -4.87 10.93
CA GLY A 213 -13.01 -4.16 9.82
C GLY A 213 -13.24 -2.65 9.75
N ILE A 214 -12.56 -2.06 8.76
CA ILE A 214 -12.67 -0.66 8.38
C ILE A 214 -13.10 -0.63 6.91
N ALA A 215 -14.27 -0.04 6.62
CA ALA A 215 -14.79 -0.02 5.25
C ALA A 215 -14.03 0.97 4.35
N THR A 216 -13.51 2.05 4.90
CA THR A 216 -12.72 3.03 4.15
C THR A 216 -11.65 3.62 5.05
N LEU A 217 -10.39 3.39 4.71
CA LEU A 217 -9.24 4.02 5.35
C LEU A 217 -8.55 4.91 4.34
N ILE A 218 -8.53 6.22 4.61
CA ILE A 218 -7.76 7.21 3.85
C ILE A 218 -6.49 7.50 4.62
N LEU A 219 -5.34 7.29 3.98
CA LEU A 219 -4.04 7.79 4.44
C LEU A 219 -3.65 8.97 3.54
N ALA A 220 -3.33 10.12 4.11
CA ALA A 220 -2.87 11.27 3.33
C ALA A 220 -1.70 11.95 4.03
N GLY A 221 -0.79 12.54 3.27
CA GLY A 221 0.31 13.35 3.79
C GLY A 221 1.25 13.75 2.67
N ALA A 222 2.07 14.75 2.92
CA ALA A 222 3.00 15.26 1.92
C ALA A 222 4.27 14.40 1.84
N ILE A 223 4.77 14.15 0.64
CA ILE A 223 6.07 13.51 0.43
C ILE A 223 7.11 14.61 0.22
N ALA A 224 8.23 14.51 0.94
CA ALA A 224 9.36 15.40 0.72
C ALA A 224 9.96 15.17 -0.67
N GLU A 225 10.35 16.23 -1.37
CA GLU A 225 11.05 16.16 -2.66
C GLU A 225 12.26 15.21 -2.62
N THR A 226 13.00 15.21 -1.51
CA THR A 226 14.13 14.28 -1.29
C THR A 226 13.72 12.81 -1.26
N GLU A 227 12.52 12.48 -0.75
CA GLU A 227 11.99 11.11 -0.78
C GLU A 227 11.56 10.73 -2.20
N VAL A 228 10.98 11.67 -2.95
CA VAL A 228 10.63 11.47 -4.37
C VAL A 228 11.89 11.15 -5.18
N ASP A 229 12.92 12.00 -5.04
CA ASP A 229 14.19 11.85 -5.75
C ASP A 229 14.95 10.58 -5.35
N ALA A 230 15.00 10.26 -4.06
CA ALA A 230 15.82 9.17 -3.56
C ALA A 230 15.15 7.80 -3.64
N LYS A 231 13.82 7.74 -3.72
CA LYS A 231 13.06 6.48 -3.62
C LYS A 231 12.10 6.28 -4.80
N ILE A 232 11.22 7.24 -5.05
CA ILE A 232 10.15 7.08 -6.05
C ILE A 232 10.71 7.05 -7.46
N PHE A 233 11.52 8.04 -7.88
CA PHE A 233 12.10 8.04 -9.23
C PHE A 233 13.00 6.83 -9.50
N PRO A 234 13.87 6.38 -8.57
CA PRO A 234 14.61 5.13 -8.73
C PRO A 234 13.71 3.90 -8.85
N ALA A 235 12.61 3.81 -8.09
CA ALA A 235 11.67 2.70 -8.19
C ALA A 235 10.97 2.68 -9.55
N ILE A 236 10.52 3.85 -10.04
CA ILE A 236 9.92 4.00 -11.37
C ILE A 236 10.93 3.56 -12.44
N ARG A 237 12.13 4.14 -12.43
CA ARG A 237 13.21 3.79 -13.38
C ARG A 237 13.48 2.30 -13.40
N THR A 238 13.59 1.67 -12.22
CA THR A 238 13.87 0.23 -12.11
C THR A 238 12.77 -0.59 -12.77
N GLY A 239 11.50 -0.25 -12.52
CA GLY A 239 10.36 -0.92 -13.13
C GLY A 239 10.31 -0.74 -14.65
N GLN A 240 10.53 0.48 -15.15
CA GLN A 240 10.54 0.74 -16.59
C GLN A 240 11.69 0.01 -17.30
N MET A 241 12.88 -0.02 -16.70
CA MET A 241 14.02 -0.78 -17.22
C MET A 241 13.78 -2.29 -17.20
N ALA A 242 13.09 -2.81 -16.18
CA ALA A 242 12.69 -4.21 -16.13
C ALA A 242 11.70 -4.55 -17.25
N ALA A 243 10.70 -3.70 -17.48
CA ALA A 243 9.74 -3.84 -18.58
C ALA A 243 10.44 -3.85 -19.95
N MET A 244 11.36 -2.90 -20.19
CA MET A 244 12.17 -2.87 -21.40
C MET A 244 13.03 -4.13 -21.56
N THR A 245 13.67 -4.60 -20.49
CA THR A 245 14.51 -5.81 -20.53
C THR A 245 13.69 -7.05 -20.85
N ARG A 246 12.45 -7.12 -20.40
CA ARG A 246 11.55 -8.24 -20.71
C ARG A 246 11.07 -8.21 -22.15
N ASP A 247 10.67 -7.04 -22.65
CA ASP A 247 9.88 -6.93 -23.88
C ASP A 247 10.69 -6.54 -25.13
N CYS A 248 11.96 -6.11 -24.94
CA CYS A 248 12.81 -5.59 -26.01
C CYS A 248 14.02 -6.49 -26.27
N ALA A 249 14.24 -6.84 -27.54
CA ALA A 249 15.29 -7.78 -27.95
C ALA A 249 16.63 -7.10 -28.33
N ALA A 250 16.67 -5.77 -28.46
CA ALA A 250 17.81 -5.04 -29.01
C ALA A 250 18.14 -3.76 -28.23
N LEU A 251 18.27 -3.86 -26.91
CA LEU A 251 18.59 -2.75 -26.00
C LEU A 251 19.93 -2.02 -26.27
N THR A 252 20.71 -2.44 -27.27
CA THR A 252 21.96 -1.79 -27.69
C THR A 252 21.88 -1.21 -29.10
N SER A 253 20.69 -1.15 -29.71
CA SER A 253 20.47 -0.68 -31.07
C SER A 253 19.46 0.46 -31.14
N PRO A 254 19.82 1.65 -30.60
CA PRO A 254 18.98 2.83 -30.74
C PRO A 254 18.77 3.20 -32.22
N PRO A 255 17.61 3.80 -32.58
CA PRO A 255 16.58 4.33 -31.67
C PRO A 255 15.40 3.38 -31.38
N GLU A 256 15.35 2.19 -31.98
CA GLU A 256 14.14 1.35 -31.96
C GLU A 256 14.10 0.36 -30.78
N CYS A 257 15.25 0.08 -30.14
CA CYS A 257 15.42 -0.82 -28.98
C CYS A 257 14.87 -2.26 -29.13
N GLY A 258 14.18 -2.57 -30.23
CA GLY A 258 13.61 -3.87 -30.56
C GLY A 258 12.45 -4.28 -29.65
N CYS A 259 11.67 -3.32 -29.14
CA CYS A 259 10.52 -3.61 -28.27
C CYS A 259 9.34 -4.18 -29.06
N THR A 260 8.67 -5.19 -28.50
CA THR A 260 7.46 -5.75 -29.11
C THR A 260 6.32 -4.73 -29.01
N GLN A 261 5.71 -4.35 -30.13
CA GLN A 261 4.69 -3.30 -30.16
C GLN A 261 3.53 -3.58 -29.19
N GLY A 262 3.13 -2.57 -28.41
CA GLY A 262 2.01 -2.63 -27.48
C GLY A 262 2.31 -3.34 -26.15
N THR A 263 3.56 -3.70 -25.90
CA THR A 263 4.02 -4.19 -24.60
C THR A 263 4.37 -3.04 -23.65
N SER A 264 4.56 -3.35 -22.36
CA SER A 264 4.99 -2.35 -21.38
C SER A 264 6.38 -1.81 -21.67
N GLY A 265 7.31 -2.62 -22.20
CA GLY A 265 8.63 -2.13 -22.60
C GLY A 265 8.60 -1.19 -23.81
N ASP A 266 7.73 -1.44 -24.80
CA ASP A 266 7.48 -0.51 -25.91
C ASP A 266 6.94 0.83 -25.41
N MET A 267 5.95 0.79 -24.51
CA MET A 267 5.43 1.98 -23.85
C MET A 267 6.50 2.73 -23.05
N ALA A 268 7.29 2.02 -22.22
CA ALA A 268 8.36 2.59 -21.41
C ALA A 268 9.40 3.33 -22.27
N SER A 269 9.86 2.71 -23.35
CA SER A 269 10.79 3.33 -24.30
C SER A 269 10.15 4.53 -25.01
N SER A 270 8.87 4.45 -25.39
CA SER A 270 8.19 5.55 -26.08
C SER A 270 8.01 6.80 -25.20
N LEU A 271 7.85 6.61 -23.89
CA LEU A 271 7.52 7.67 -22.94
C LEU A 271 8.75 8.29 -22.28
N PHE A 272 9.70 7.47 -21.86
CA PHE A 272 10.80 7.93 -21.01
C PHE A 272 12.12 8.04 -21.77
N ASP A 273 12.43 7.10 -22.66
CA ASP A 273 13.66 7.10 -23.49
C ASP A 273 13.49 8.04 -24.70
N THR A 274 13.57 9.35 -24.44
CA THR A 274 13.25 10.40 -25.42
C THR A 274 14.42 11.28 -25.81
N SER A 275 15.43 11.47 -24.95
CA SER A 275 16.55 12.36 -25.24
C SER A 275 17.76 12.17 -24.32
N PRO A 276 18.84 11.52 -24.79
CA PRO A 276 18.96 10.83 -26.08
C PRO A 276 18.15 9.54 -26.10
N LYS A 277 17.59 9.17 -27.26
CA LYS A 277 17.04 7.81 -27.45
C LYS A 277 18.18 6.80 -27.47
N ASP A 278 18.47 6.17 -26.34
CA ASP A 278 19.67 5.32 -26.18
C ASP A 278 19.36 3.91 -25.64
N CYS A 279 18.08 3.54 -25.54
CA CYS A 279 17.61 2.26 -25.02
C CYS A 279 17.92 2.03 -23.54
N ALA A 280 18.22 3.10 -22.81
CA ALA A 280 18.25 3.13 -21.37
C ALA A 280 17.38 4.28 -20.86
N ILE A 281 16.70 4.04 -19.75
CA ILE A 281 15.95 5.09 -19.05
C ILE A 281 16.82 5.59 -17.91
N SER A 282 17.21 6.84 -17.98
CA SER A 282 17.95 7.57 -16.96
C SER A 282 17.02 8.12 -15.86
N LEU A 283 17.58 8.56 -14.73
CA LEU A 283 16.79 9.26 -13.71
C LEU A 283 16.33 10.63 -14.19
N ASP A 284 17.10 11.30 -15.04
CA ASP A 284 16.74 12.61 -15.56
C ASP A 284 15.56 12.51 -16.53
N GLU A 285 15.45 11.42 -17.29
CA GLU A 285 14.27 11.14 -18.11
C GLU A 285 13.00 10.86 -17.30
N ILE A 286 13.11 10.22 -16.14
CA ILE A 286 11.95 10.02 -15.24
C ILE A 286 11.49 11.34 -14.60
N ARG A 287 12.38 12.32 -14.46
CA ARG A 287 12.10 13.62 -13.82
C ARG A 287 11.40 14.62 -14.73
N ASN A 288 11.53 14.45 -16.05
CA ASN A 288 11.02 15.37 -17.06
C ASN A 288 9.54 15.10 -17.39
#